data_AF-A0A4R4AKC4-F1
#
_entry.id   AF-A0A4R4AKC4-F1
#
_cell.length_a   1.000
_cell.length_b   1.000
_cell.length_c   1.000
_cell.angle_alpha   90.00
_cell.angle_beta   90.00
_cell.angle_gamma   90.00
#
_symmetry.space_group_name_H-M   'P 1'
#
loop_
_entity.id
_entity.type
_entity.pdbx_description
1 polymer ?
#
loop_
_entity_poly.entity_id
_entity_poly.type
_entity_poly.pdbx_seq_one_letter_code
_entity_poly.pdbx_strand_id
1 'polypeptide(L)'
;MSADTIAAVATPPGVGGVGIVRVSGAGVATIARALLGALPAPRQAHFGVFRDAAGGFIDAGIALRFVAPASFTGEDVLELQGHGGPVVMDLLLQRCLELGARPARPGEFTERAFLNGKLDLAQAEAVADLIESASALAARLAGNSLQGAFSRRIEALVERLVRLRTYLEATLDFSEEEIDPGDASRIAADLAELIAMTRAVLAEAHQGCRIREGLSVVIAGAPNAGKSSLLNALSGADTAIVTDIPGTTRDLLHSDIQIDGLPLRIIDTAGIRNSDDPVEREGVRRAREQLGRADLVLWVYDATQGPDTETAASLPEGVRVTRLRNKIDLTGVEPGIDEGEGATEIALSLREGRGLELLREHLKAVAGVGARPEGAFTARRRHLDALRQGLAALESAARAQAAGVGAELVAEELHLAQRALGEITGRFTSEDLLGRIFSSFCIGK
;
A
#
# COMPACT_ATOMS: atom_id res chain seq x y z
N MET A 1 14.01 26.90 -12.43
CA MET A 1 15.33 26.55 -11.86
C MET A 1 15.85 25.35 -12.63
N SER A 2 17.07 25.37 -13.15
CA SER A 2 17.64 24.19 -13.82
C SER A 2 17.73 23.08 -12.77
N ALA A 3 16.88 22.06 -12.87
CA ALA A 3 16.93 20.91 -11.98
C ALA A 3 18.35 20.32 -12.02
N ASP A 4 18.90 20.07 -10.84
CA ASP A 4 20.16 19.37 -10.69
C ASP A 4 20.06 17.93 -11.26
N THR A 5 21.20 17.35 -11.62
CA THR A 5 21.24 15.97 -12.13
C THR A 5 21.45 15.01 -10.98
N ILE A 6 20.61 13.98 -10.88
CA ILE A 6 20.68 12.97 -9.83
C ILE A 6 21.13 11.63 -10.39
N ALA A 7 21.83 10.85 -9.57
CA ALA A 7 22.22 9.48 -9.88
C ALA A 7 22.04 8.54 -8.68
N ALA A 8 21.68 7.29 -8.96
CA ALA A 8 21.62 6.21 -7.97
C ALA A 8 21.67 4.83 -8.63
N VAL A 9 22.04 3.81 -7.85
CA VAL A 9 21.82 2.40 -8.24
C VAL A 9 20.33 2.11 -8.14
N ALA A 10 19.72 1.63 -9.23
CA ALA A 10 18.28 1.37 -9.34
C ALA A 10 17.90 -0.10 -9.12
N THR A 11 18.88 -1.02 -9.14
CA THR A 11 18.70 -2.44 -8.83
C THR A 11 18.86 -2.72 -7.34
N PRO A 12 18.24 -3.80 -6.80
CA PRO A 12 18.43 -4.20 -5.41
C PRO A 12 19.90 -4.39 -5.05
N PRO A 13 20.31 -4.09 -3.79
CA PRO A 13 21.66 -4.37 -3.33
C PRO A 13 21.91 -5.88 -3.33
N GLY A 14 23.12 -6.30 -3.71
CA GLY A 14 23.51 -7.70 -3.75
C GLY A 14 24.36 -8.02 -4.97
N VAL A 15 24.49 -9.31 -5.26
CA VAL A 15 25.19 -9.81 -6.46
C VAL A 15 24.14 -10.26 -7.47
N GLY A 16 24.20 -9.71 -8.68
CA GLY A 16 23.34 -10.10 -9.79
C GLY A 16 24.10 -10.15 -11.12
N GLY A 17 23.49 -10.79 -12.13
CA GLY A 17 24.07 -10.79 -13.48
C GLY A 17 24.13 -9.39 -14.10
N VAL A 18 23.17 -8.52 -13.77
CA VAL A 18 23.08 -7.14 -14.25
C VAL A 18 22.76 -6.20 -13.08
N GLY A 19 23.40 -5.03 -13.08
CA GLY A 19 23.08 -3.92 -12.20
C GLY A 19 22.86 -2.64 -13.00
N ILE A 20 22.02 -1.74 -12.49
CA ILE A 20 21.63 -0.52 -13.20
C ILE A 20 22.00 0.71 -12.36
N VAL A 21 22.77 1.63 -12.93
CA VAL A 21 22.91 3.01 -12.44
C VAL A 21 22.03 3.92 -13.29
N ARG A 22 21.08 4.61 -12.65
CA ARG A 22 20.15 5.54 -13.31
C ARG A 22 20.57 6.98 -13.02
N VAL A 23 20.54 7.82 -14.05
CA VAL A 23 20.83 9.25 -14.00
C VAL A 23 19.64 10.02 -14.58
N SER A 24 19.18 11.09 -13.93
CA SER A 24 18.08 11.96 -14.42
C SER A 24 18.46 13.44 -14.28
N GLY A 25 18.21 14.24 -15.32
CA GLY A 25 18.40 15.69 -15.32
C GLY A 25 19.20 16.21 -16.51
N ALA A 26 19.45 17.52 -16.53
CA ALA A 26 20.06 18.21 -17.67
C ALA A 26 21.50 17.75 -18.00
N GLY A 27 22.22 17.16 -17.05
CA GLY A 27 23.60 16.70 -17.20
C GLY A 27 23.76 15.36 -17.92
N VAL A 28 22.66 14.66 -18.26
CA VAL A 28 22.69 13.32 -18.87
C VAL A 28 23.55 13.25 -20.13
N ALA A 29 23.45 14.25 -21.02
CA ALA A 29 24.22 14.24 -22.27
C ALA A 29 25.73 14.37 -22.03
N THR A 30 26.14 15.16 -21.04
CA THR A 30 27.54 15.34 -20.63
C THR A 30 28.07 14.06 -20.02
N ILE A 31 27.33 13.47 -19.09
CA ILE A 31 27.69 12.24 -18.39
C ILE A 31 27.84 11.08 -19.39
N ALA A 32 26.89 10.91 -20.32
CA ALA A 32 26.95 9.88 -21.35
C ALA A 32 28.21 9.99 -22.22
N ARG A 33 28.52 11.19 -22.73
CA ARG A 33 29.71 11.41 -23.58
C ARG A 33 31.01 11.13 -22.84
N ALA A 34 31.10 11.51 -21.56
CA ALA A 34 32.30 11.28 -20.77
C ALA A 34 32.51 9.80 -20.42
N LEU A 35 31.44 9.07 -20.09
CA LEU A 35 31.51 7.64 -19.75
C LEU A 35 31.70 6.73 -20.97
N LEU A 36 31.00 7.02 -22.07
CA LEU A 36 30.89 6.13 -23.24
C LEU A 36 31.73 6.60 -24.43
N GLY A 37 32.16 7.86 -24.46
CA GLY A 37 32.70 8.51 -25.66
C GLY A 37 31.63 8.85 -26.71
N ALA A 38 30.36 8.55 -26.44
CA ALA A 38 29.25 8.76 -27.36
C ALA A 38 27.98 9.18 -26.60
N LEU A 39 27.03 9.74 -27.33
CA LEU A 39 25.69 10.02 -26.80
C LEU A 39 24.72 9.01 -27.45
N PRO A 40 24.21 8.02 -26.70
CA PRO A 40 23.30 7.02 -27.24
C PRO A 40 22.07 7.63 -27.91
N ALA A 41 21.61 6.99 -28.99
CA ALA A 41 20.34 7.34 -29.60
C ALA A 41 19.18 7.08 -28.62
N PRO A 42 18.16 7.94 -28.58
CA PRO A 42 17.03 7.76 -27.66
C PRO A 42 16.34 6.41 -27.84
N ARG A 43 16.10 5.69 -26.74
CA ARG A 43 15.41 4.40 -26.66
C ARG A 43 16.03 3.29 -27.52
N GLN A 44 17.33 3.39 -27.80
CA GLN A 44 18.10 2.33 -28.47
C GLN A 44 19.18 1.81 -27.53
N ALA A 45 19.30 0.49 -27.44
CA ALA A 45 20.36 -0.17 -26.69
C ALA A 45 21.72 0.14 -27.33
N HIS A 46 22.56 0.86 -26.60
CA HIS A 46 23.93 1.14 -27.00
C HIS A 46 24.89 0.30 -26.17
N PHE A 47 25.54 -0.69 -26.78
CA PHE A 47 26.61 -1.44 -26.13
C PHE A 47 27.91 -0.65 -26.17
N GLY A 48 28.59 -0.51 -25.04
CA GLY A 48 29.83 0.25 -24.94
C GLY A 48 30.62 -0.03 -23.67
N VAL A 49 31.83 0.54 -23.61
CA VAL A 49 32.70 0.50 -22.43
C VAL A 49 32.44 1.74 -21.58
N PHE A 50 32.23 1.55 -20.29
CA PHE A 50 32.14 2.61 -19.30
C PHE A 50 33.54 2.94 -18.78
N ARG A 51 33.91 4.22 -18.78
CA ARG A 51 35.28 4.68 -18.51
C ARG A 51 35.42 5.58 -17.29
N ASP A 52 36.53 5.44 -16.60
CA ASP A 52 36.90 6.32 -15.49
C ASP A 52 37.41 7.70 -15.98
N ALA A 53 37.88 8.54 -15.05
CA ALA A 53 38.42 9.87 -15.34
C ALA A 53 39.69 9.86 -16.21
N ALA A 54 40.50 8.81 -16.12
CA ALA A 54 41.71 8.62 -16.91
C ALA A 54 41.45 7.91 -18.26
N GLY A 55 40.20 7.52 -18.53
CA GLY A 55 39.82 6.73 -19.71
C GLY A 55 39.99 5.21 -19.52
N GLY A 56 40.37 4.77 -18.32
CA GLY A 56 40.50 3.38 -17.91
C GLY A 56 39.16 2.65 -17.90
N PHE A 57 39.22 1.31 -17.91
CA PHE A 57 38.05 0.44 -17.97
C PHE A 57 37.39 0.33 -16.58
N ILE A 58 36.11 0.69 -16.48
CA ILE A 58 35.27 0.36 -15.32
C ILE A 58 34.53 -0.95 -15.58
N ASP A 59 33.74 -0.98 -16.66
CA ASP A 59 32.93 -2.12 -17.07
C ASP A 59 32.51 -1.99 -18.55
N ALA A 60 31.89 -3.01 -19.13
CA ALA A 60 31.24 -2.96 -20.43
C ALA A 60 29.79 -3.46 -20.34
N GLY A 61 28.87 -2.74 -20.96
CA GLY A 61 27.44 -2.99 -20.79
C GLY A 61 26.57 -2.22 -21.77
N ILE A 62 25.29 -2.11 -21.43
CA ILE A 62 24.28 -1.44 -22.26
C ILE A 62 23.96 -0.09 -21.63
N ALA A 63 23.97 0.96 -22.44
CA ALA A 63 23.42 2.26 -22.09
C ALA A 63 22.09 2.50 -22.81
N LEU A 64 21.08 2.96 -22.07
CA LEU A 64 19.80 3.40 -22.60
C LEU A 64 19.58 4.87 -22.27
N ARG A 65 19.30 5.69 -23.29
CA ARG A 65 18.95 7.10 -23.12
C ARG A 65 17.47 7.31 -23.38
N PHE A 66 16.80 8.04 -22.48
CA PHE A 66 15.47 8.59 -22.69
C PHE A 66 15.58 10.11 -22.72
N VAL A 67 14.83 10.74 -23.62
CA VAL A 67 14.84 12.21 -23.80
C VAL A 67 13.53 12.77 -23.28
N ALA A 68 13.59 13.89 -22.57
CA ALA A 68 12.42 14.60 -22.08
C ALA A 68 11.43 14.93 -23.22
N PRO A 69 10.10 14.87 -22.99
CA PRO A 69 9.40 14.44 -21.77
C PRO A 69 9.13 12.92 -21.73
N ALA A 70 9.72 12.16 -22.66
CA ALA A 70 9.40 10.77 -22.95
C ALA A 70 10.25 9.78 -22.10
N SER A 71 10.36 10.06 -20.80
CA SER A 71 11.08 9.28 -19.79
C SER A 71 10.22 9.05 -18.55
N PHE A 72 10.74 8.29 -17.58
CA PHE A 72 10.05 8.05 -16.30
C PHE A 72 9.87 9.33 -15.49
N THR A 73 10.95 10.09 -15.28
CA THR A 73 10.94 11.34 -14.51
C THR A 73 10.34 12.52 -15.28
N GLY A 74 10.17 12.41 -16.61
CA GLY A 74 9.84 13.54 -17.48
C GLY A 74 11.06 14.36 -17.92
N GLU A 75 12.26 14.05 -17.41
CA GLU A 75 13.53 14.70 -17.77
C GLU A 75 14.34 13.83 -18.76
N ASP A 76 15.52 14.29 -19.19
CA ASP A 76 16.48 13.38 -19.81
C ASP A 76 16.93 12.33 -18.77
N VAL A 77 16.96 11.06 -19.17
CA VAL A 77 17.36 9.93 -18.31
C VAL A 77 18.40 9.07 -19.04
N LEU A 78 19.41 8.61 -18.31
CA LEU A 78 20.38 7.62 -18.76
C LEU A 78 20.36 6.43 -17.80
N GLU A 79 20.23 5.22 -18.34
CA GLU A 79 20.41 3.97 -17.59
C GLU A 79 21.68 3.28 -18.08
N LEU A 80 22.61 3.02 -17.17
CA LEU A 80 23.85 2.29 -17.40
C LEU A 80 23.69 0.89 -16.81
N GLN A 81 23.59 -0.11 -17.67
CA GLN A 81 23.38 -1.50 -17.32
C GLN A 81 24.69 -2.28 -17.47
N GLY A 82 25.36 -2.51 -16.34
CA GLY A 82 26.63 -3.24 -16.26
C GLY A 82 26.49 -4.56 -15.49
N HIS A 83 27.60 -5.21 -15.18
CA HIS A 83 27.63 -6.40 -14.34
C HIS A 83 27.23 -6.04 -12.91
N GLY A 84 26.27 -6.77 -12.34
CA GLY A 84 25.64 -6.46 -11.04
C GLY A 84 26.49 -6.76 -9.81
N GLY A 85 27.81 -6.52 -9.86
CA GLY A 85 28.70 -6.59 -8.71
C GLY A 85 28.66 -5.29 -7.90
N PRO A 86 28.57 -5.32 -6.56
CA PRO A 86 28.50 -4.12 -5.73
C PRO A 86 29.61 -3.10 -5.99
N VAL A 87 30.85 -3.58 -6.16
CA VAL A 87 32.02 -2.73 -6.44
C VAL A 87 31.90 -2.04 -7.81
N VAL A 88 31.43 -2.76 -8.83
CA VAL A 88 31.26 -2.21 -10.18
C VAL A 88 30.17 -1.14 -10.19
N MET A 89 29.05 -1.38 -9.50
CA MET A 89 27.97 -0.41 -9.36
C MET A 89 28.40 0.85 -8.62
N ASP A 90 29.20 0.70 -7.55
CA ASP A 90 29.74 1.86 -6.83
C ASP A 90 30.69 2.67 -7.72
N LEU A 91 31.63 2.03 -8.43
CA LEU A 91 32.53 2.72 -9.37
C LEU A 91 31.78 3.51 -10.45
N LEU A 92 30.73 2.92 -11.05
CA LEU A 92 29.89 3.61 -12.02
C LEU A 92 29.12 4.78 -11.39
N LEU A 93 28.55 4.59 -10.20
CA LEU A 93 27.86 5.66 -9.49
C LEU A 93 28.81 6.80 -9.16
N GLN A 94 29.96 6.53 -8.54
CA GLN A 94 30.98 7.54 -8.23
C GLN A 94 31.39 8.30 -9.48
N ARG A 95 31.57 7.60 -10.60
CA ARG A 95 31.92 8.25 -11.87
C ARG A 95 30.83 9.21 -12.36
N CYS A 96 29.55 8.85 -12.21
CA CYS A 96 28.44 9.78 -12.48
C CYS A 96 28.48 11.01 -11.57
N LEU A 97 28.82 10.84 -10.28
CA LEU A 97 28.90 11.93 -9.31
C LEU A 97 30.05 12.90 -9.64
N GLU A 98 31.24 12.38 -9.97
CA GLU A 98 32.38 13.17 -10.44
C GLU A 98 32.05 14.03 -11.67
N LEU A 99 31.15 13.55 -12.52
CA LEU A 99 30.71 14.22 -13.75
C LEU A 99 29.57 15.23 -13.53
N GLY A 100 29.24 15.53 -12.26
CA GLY A 100 28.31 16.60 -11.89
C GLY A 100 26.90 16.13 -11.52
N ALA A 101 26.67 14.82 -11.38
CA ALA A 101 25.47 14.33 -10.70
C ALA A 101 25.63 14.43 -9.18
N ARG A 102 24.53 14.55 -8.45
CA ARG A 102 24.49 14.33 -7.00
C ARG A 102 23.79 12.99 -6.69
N PRO A 103 23.99 12.40 -5.51
CA PRO A 103 23.21 11.24 -5.11
C PRO A 103 21.71 11.60 -5.04
N ALA A 104 20.88 10.70 -5.56
CA ALA A 104 19.42 10.82 -5.42
C ALA A 104 18.98 10.55 -3.98
N ARG A 105 17.98 11.28 -3.51
CA ARG A 105 17.26 11.01 -2.26
C ARG A 105 16.33 9.79 -2.44
N PRO A 106 15.89 9.15 -1.34
CA PRO A 106 14.84 8.13 -1.41
C PRO A 106 13.60 8.66 -2.15
N GLY A 107 13.09 7.88 -3.11
CA GLY A 107 11.89 8.22 -3.89
C GLY A 107 12.01 9.39 -4.87
N GLU A 108 13.19 9.99 -5.03
CA GLU A 108 13.34 11.24 -5.77
C GLU A 108 13.05 11.13 -7.28
N PHE A 109 13.28 9.98 -7.93
CA PHE A 109 12.91 9.85 -9.35
C PHE A 109 11.38 9.81 -9.51
N THR A 110 10.68 9.13 -8.60
CA THR A 110 9.20 9.11 -8.58
C THR A 110 8.65 10.48 -8.18
N GLU A 111 9.28 11.18 -7.23
CA GLU A 111 8.95 12.56 -6.87
C GLU A 111 9.03 13.48 -8.10
N ARG A 112 10.12 13.39 -8.89
CA ARG A 112 10.25 14.15 -10.14
C ARG A 112 9.21 13.76 -11.19
N ALA A 113 8.88 12.48 -11.30
CA ALA A 113 7.82 12.02 -12.19
C ALA A 113 6.47 12.67 -11.82
N PHE A 114 6.16 12.75 -10.52
CA PHE A 114 4.98 13.46 -10.02
C PHE A 114 5.02 14.97 -10.33
N LEU A 115 6.11 15.65 -9.97
CA LEU A 115 6.28 17.09 -10.19
C LEU A 115 6.22 17.48 -11.68
N ASN A 116 6.67 16.59 -12.57
CA ASN A 116 6.62 16.78 -14.02
C ASN A 116 5.31 16.27 -14.66
N GLY A 117 4.30 15.92 -13.86
CA GLY A 117 2.98 15.52 -14.33
C GLY A 117 2.95 14.18 -15.08
N LYS A 118 3.96 13.32 -14.88
CA LYS A 118 4.01 11.97 -15.45
C LYS A 118 3.07 11.01 -14.72
N LEU A 119 2.90 11.24 -13.43
CA LEU A 119 2.10 10.48 -12.50
C LEU A 119 1.38 11.46 -11.56
N ASP A 120 0.19 11.12 -11.10
CA ASP A 120 -0.38 11.76 -9.91
C ASP A 120 0.15 11.12 -8.62
N LEU A 121 -0.23 11.67 -7.46
CA LEU A 121 0.30 11.21 -6.18
C LEU A 121 -0.15 9.78 -5.81
N ALA A 122 -1.36 9.39 -6.20
CA ALA A 122 -1.86 8.04 -5.94
C ALA A 122 -1.15 7.00 -6.83
N GLN A 123 -0.85 7.36 -8.09
CA GLN A 123 -0.04 6.54 -8.99
C GLN A 123 1.41 6.41 -8.51
N ALA A 124 1.99 7.50 -8.00
CA ALA A 124 3.32 7.47 -7.40
C ALA A 124 3.40 6.49 -6.22
N GLU A 125 2.42 6.51 -5.33
CA GLU A 125 2.31 5.53 -4.22
C GLU A 125 2.10 4.09 -4.70
N ALA A 126 1.37 3.91 -5.81
CA ALA A 126 1.18 2.60 -6.42
C ALA A 126 2.49 2.00 -6.98
N VAL A 127 3.48 2.82 -7.35
CA VAL A 127 4.83 2.33 -7.72
C VAL A 127 5.47 1.62 -6.53
N ALA A 128 5.41 2.20 -5.33
CA ALA A 128 5.93 1.57 -4.13
C ALA A 128 5.14 0.29 -3.80
N ASP A 129 3.81 0.36 -3.85
CA ASP A 129 2.93 -0.79 -3.57
C ASP A 129 3.23 -1.97 -4.51
N LEU A 130 3.50 -1.71 -5.79
CA LEU A 130 3.80 -2.76 -6.77
C LEU A 130 5.13 -3.44 -6.46
N ILE A 131 6.15 -2.67 -6.05
CA ILE A 131 7.49 -3.22 -5.79
C ILE A 131 7.54 -3.96 -4.45
N GLU A 132 6.77 -3.51 -3.46
CA GLU A 132 6.64 -4.14 -2.14
C GLU A 132 5.61 -5.28 -2.12
N SER A 133 4.87 -5.47 -3.22
CA SER A 133 3.77 -6.43 -3.25
C SER A 133 4.27 -7.84 -2.94
N ALA A 134 3.76 -8.39 -1.84
CA ALA A 134 4.08 -9.75 -1.46
C ALA A 134 3.33 -10.75 -2.35
N SER A 135 2.10 -10.44 -2.78
CA SER A 135 1.22 -11.37 -3.48
C SER A 135 0.87 -10.94 -4.91
N ALA A 136 0.56 -11.93 -5.76
CA ALA A 136 0.10 -11.67 -7.13
C ALA A 136 -1.17 -10.80 -7.19
N LEU A 137 -2.04 -10.90 -6.19
CA LEU A 137 -3.22 -10.04 -6.08
C LEU A 137 -2.83 -8.59 -5.77
N ALA A 138 -2.00 -8.36 -4.75
CA ALA A 138 -1.55 -7.03 -4.38
C ALA A 138 -0.82 -6.36 -5.55
N ALA A 139 0.03 -7.11 -6.27
CA ALA A 139 0.72 -6.65 -7.47
C ALA A 139 -0.27 -6.21 -8.57
N ARG A 140 -1.32 -6.99 -8.84
CA ARG A 140 -2.35 -6.64 -9.83
C ARG A 140 -3.11 -5.38 -9.45
N LEU A 141 -3.53 -5.25 -8.19
CA LEU A 141 -4.25 -4.06 -7.72
C LEU A 141 -3.36 -2.82 -7.76
N ALA A 142 -2.09 -2.94 -7.37
CA ALA A 142 -1.11 -1.85 -7.47
C ALA A 142 -0.87 -1.48 -8.93
N GLY A 143 -0.81 -2.46 -9.83
CA GLY A 143 -0.76 -2.24 -11.28
C GLY A 143 -1.96 -1.47 -11.82
N ASN A 144 -3.18 -1.79 -11.36
CA ASN A 144 -4.39 -1.04 -11.72
C ASN A 144 -4.34 0.41 -11.21
N SER A 145 -3.93 0.62 -9.95
CA SER A 145 -3.73 1.95 -9.38
C SER A 145 -2.70 2.75 -10.16
N LEU A 146 -1.56 2.14 -10.53
CA LEU A 146 -0.51 2.75 -11.33
C LEU A 146 -1.02 3.16 -12.73
N GLN A 147 -1.89 2.34 -13.33
CA GLN A 147 -2.61 2.67 -14.57
C GLN A 147 -3.72 3.72 -14.37
N GLY A 148 -3.87 4.28 -13.18
CA GLY A 148 -4.81 5.36 -12.86
C GLY A 148 -6.23 4.92 -12.55
N ALA A 149 -6.47 3.65 -12.22
CA ALA A 149 -7.82 3.17 -11.89
C ALA A 149 -8.42 3.93 -10.69
N PHE A 150 -7.65 4.08 -9.60
CA PHE A 150 -8.08 4.83 -8.44
C PHE A 150 -8.24 6.32 -8.75
N SER A 151 -7.26 6.91 -9.43
CA SER A 151 -7.26 8.30 -9.84
C SER A 151 -8.51 8.69 -10.63
N ARG A 152 -8.90 7.87 -11.63
CA ARG A 152 -10.12 8.10 -12.41
C ARG A 152 -11.39 8.11 -11.54
N ARG A 153 -11.47 7.28 -10.50
CA ARG A 153 -12.60 7.29 -9.56
C ARG A 153 -12.65 8.60 -8.77
N ILE A 154 -11.49 9.07 -8.28
CA ILE A 154 -11.41 10.35 -7.55
C ILE A 154 -11.69 11.53 -8.48
N GLU A 155 -11.13 11.54 -9.69
CA GLU A 155 -11.37 12.61 -10.66
C GLU A 155 -12.85 12.70 -11.05
N ALA A 156 -13.55 11.59 -11.21
CA ALA A 156 -14.99 11.59 -11.46
C ALA A 156 -15.79 12.22 -10.30
N LEU A 157 -15.39 11.98 -9.05
CA LEU A 157 -15.99 12.64 -7.87
C LEU A 157 -15.71 14.14 -7.88
N VAL A 158 -14.45 14.53 -8.09
CA VAL A 158 -14.02 15.93 -8.09
C VAL A 158 -14.68 16.70 -9.24
N GLU A 159 -14.82 16.10 -10.43
CA GLU A 159 -15.48 16.73 -11.57
C GLU A 159 -16.97 17.01 -11.30
N ARG A 160 -17.68 16.04 -10.67
CA ARG A 160 -19.07 16.24 -10.24
C ARG A 160 -19.20 17.31 -9.17
N LEU A 161 -18.27 17.32 -8.21
CA LEU A 161 -18.22 18.33 -7.17
C LEU A 161 -17.97 19.73 -7.74
N VAL A 162 -17.05 19.87 -8.69
CA VAL A 162 -16.79 21.14 -9.39
C VAL A 162 -18.03 21.63 -10.13
N ARG A 163 -18.76 20.73 -10.83
CA ARG A 163 -20.03 21.09 -11.48
C ARG A 163 -21.06 21.61 -10.48
N LEU A 164 -21.24 20.92 -9.36
CA LEU A 164 -22.19 21.32 -8.32
C LEU A 164 -21.80 22.68 -7.70
N ARG A 165 -20.51 22.89 -7.42
CA ARG A 165 -20.00 24.18 -6.92
C ARG A 165 -20.23 25.31 -7.92
N THR A 166 -19.93 25.08 -9.19
CA THR A 166 -20.16 26.07 -10.25
C THR A 166 -21.64 26.44 -10.37
N TYR A 167 -22.53 25.44 -10.23
CA TYR A 167 -23.97 25.69 -10.23
C TYR A 167 -24.40 26.54 -9.03
N LEU A 168 -23.95 26.20 -7.83
CA LEU A 168 -24.27 26.93 -6.61
C LEU A 168 -23.73 28.37 -6.64
N GLU A 169 -22.50 28.58 -7.12
CA GLU A 169 -21.91 29.91 -7.32
C GLU A 169 -22.76 30.76 -8.28
N ALA A 170 -23.24 30.16 -9.38
CA ALA A 170 -24.14 30.84 -10.30
C ALA A 170 -25.53 31.15 -9.72
N THR A 171 -26.02 30.39 -8.74
CA THR A 171 -27.26 30.73 -8.04
C THR A 171 -27.04 31.87 -7.04
N LEU A 172 -25.90 31.86 -6.34
CA LEU A 172 -25.51 32.89 -5.35
C LEU A 172 -25.31 34.28 -5.96
N ASP A 173 -24.66 34.37 -7.12
CA ASP A 173 -24.31 35.65 -7.76
C ASP A 173 -25.54 36.48 -8.20
N PHE A 174 -26.73 35.87 -8.27
CA PHE A 174 -27.95 36.51 -8.78
C PHE A 174 -29.12 36.53 -7.78
N SER A 175 -28.97 35.97 -6.57
CA SER A 175 -30.02 35.95 -5.53
C SER A 175 -29.58 36.73 -4.29
N GLU A 176 -30.26 37.83 -3.96
CA GLU A 176 -29.94 38.60 -2.74
C GLU A 176 -30.45 37.93 -1.45
N GLU A 177 -31.43 37.01 -1.47
CA GLU A 177 -32.01 36.46 -0.22
C GLU A 177 -32.40 34.96 -0.19
N GLU A 178 -32.80 34.27 -1.29
CA GLU A 178 -33.19 32.84 -1.23
C GLU A 178 -32.92 32.03 -2.52
N ILE A 179 -32.53 30.74 -2.38
CA ILE A 179 -32.40 29.77 -3.48
C ILE A 179 -33.80 29.39 -3.98
N ASP A 180 -34.05 29.42 -5.30
CA ASP A 180 -35.31 28.92 -5.88
C ASP A 180 -35.58 27.46 -5.43
N PRO A 181 -36.79 27.10 -4.98
CA PRO A 181 -37.15 25.72 -4.65
C PRO A 181 -36.75 24.67 -5.71
N GLY A 182 -36.76 25.03 -7.00
CA GLY A 182 -36.29 24.18 -8.09
C GLY A 182 -34.79 23.89 -8.01
N ASP A 183 -33.98 24.93 -7.76
CA ASP A 183 -32.53 24.83 -7.58
C ASP A 183 -32.20 24.04 -6.32
N ALA A 184 -32.94 24.26 -5.24
CA ALA A 184 -32.74 23.56 -3.97
C ALA A 184 -32.95 22.05 -4.10
N SER A 185 -33.97 21.63 -4.85
CA SER A 185 -34.25 20.21 -5.14
C SER A 185 -33.12 19.57 -5.96
N ARG A 186 -32.62 20.28 -6.98
CA ARG A 186 -31.52 19.82 -7.81
C ARG A 186 -30.21 19.67 -7.02
N ILE A 187 -29.85 20.68 -6.22
CA ILE A 187 -28.66 20.64 -5.35
C ILE A 187 -28.74 19.45 -4.39
N ALA A 188 -29.91 19.20 -3.79
CA ALA A 188 -30.11 18.06 -2.90
C ALA A 188 -29.94 16.70 -3.62
N ALA A 189 -30.45 16.57 -4.85
CA ALA A 189 -30.29 15.37 -5.67
C ALA A 189 -28.82 15.12 -6.04
N ASP A 190 -28.11 16.15 -6.52
CA ASP A 190 -26.70 16.08 -6.89
C ASP A 190 -25.81 15.74 -5.67
N LEU A 191 -26.12 16.31 -4.49
CA LEU A 191 -25.47 15.97 -3.22
C LEU A 191 -25.69 14.50 -2.84
N ALA A 192 -26.93 14.02 -2.92
CA ALA A 192 -27.25 12.63 -2.59
C ALA A 192 -26.51 11.65 -3.51
N GLU A 193 -26.43 11.95 -4.81
CA GLU A 193 -25.69 11.14 -5.78
C GLU A 193 -24.19 11.15 -5.47
N LEU A 194 -23.61 12.32 -5.17
CA LEU A 194 -22.19 12.46 -4.87
C LEU A 194 -21.80 11.74 -3.55
N ILE A 195 -22.66 11.80 -2.53
CA ILE A 195 -22.52 11.04 -1.28
C ILE A 195 -22.52 9.53 -1.56
N ALA A 196 -23.48 9.06 -2.38
CA ALA A 196 -23.58 7.64 -2.73
C ALA A 196 -22.33 7.14 -3.47
N MET A 197 -21.84 7.91 -4.46
CA MET A 197 -20.60 7.60 -5.16
C MET A 197 -19.38 7.59 -4.23
N THR A 198 -19.28 8.58 -3.34
CA THR A 198 -18.15 8.68 -2.40
C THR A 198 -18.13 7.49 -1.44
N ARG A 199 -19.31 7.06 -0.95
CA ARG A 199 -19.44 5.84 -0.13
C ARG A 199 -19.03 4.58 -0.89
N ALA A 200 -19.39 4.47 -2.17
CA ALA A 200 -18.96 3.34 -3.00
C ALA A 200 -17.44 3.30 -3.17
N VAL A 201 -16.82 4.44 -3.50
CA VAL A 201 -15.35 4.53 -3.63
C VAL A 201 -14.66 4.26 -2.29
N LEU A 202 -15.21 4.73 -1.17
CA LEU A 202 -14.67 4.44 0.17
C LEU A 202 -14.72 2.95 0.50
N ALA A 203 -15.80 2.24 0.13
CA ALA A 203 -15.91 0.80 0.34
C ALA A 203 -14.89 0.02 -0.51
N GLU A 204 -14.73 0.37 -1.78
CA GLU A 204 -13.71 -0.21 -2.67
C GLU A 204 -12.29 0.07 -2.13
N ALA A 205 -12.02 1.31 -1.71
CA ALA A 205 -10.72 1.70 -1.15
C ALA A 205 -10.42 0.99 0.18
N HIS A 206 -11.42 0.78 1.05
CA HIS A 206 -11.27 -0.02 2.26
C HIS A 206 -10.81 -1.45 1.94
N GLN A 207 -11.42 -2.08 0.93
CA GLN A 207 -11.03 -3.41 0.47
C GLN A 207 -9.60 -3.42 -0.09
N GLY A 208 -9.26 -2.46 -0.94
CA GLY A 208 -7.92 -2.29 -1.50
C GLY A 208 -6.83 -2.07 -0.44
N CYS A 209 -7.14 -1.30 0.61
CA CYS A 209 -6.25 -1.06 1.75
C CYS A 209 -5.99 -2.35 2.53
N ARG A 210 -7.03 -3.15 2.82
CA ARG A 210 -6.88 -4.43 3.53
C ARG A 210 -6.04 -5.44 2.77
N ILE A 211 -6.23 -5.54 1.44
CA ILE A 211 -5.45 -6.45 0.61
C ILE A 211 -3.97 -6.03 0.57
N ARG A 212 -3.71 -4.71 0.53
CA ARG A 212 -2.36 -4.15 0.55
C ARG A 212 -1.65 -4.38 1.88
N GLU A 213 -2.30 -4.03 3.00
CA GLU A 213 -1.73 -4.14 4.34
C GLU A 213 -1.65 -5.58 4.84
N GLY A 214 -2.50 -6.45 4.28
CA GLY A 214 -2.69 -7.82 4.74
C GLY A 214 -3.58 -7.90 5.98
N LEU A 215 -4.05 -9.11 6.27
CA LEU A 215 -4.86 -9.38 7.46
C LEU A 215 -3.92 -9.64 8.64
N SER A 216 -4.00 -8.84 9.70
CA SER A 216 -3.26 -9.08 10.93
C SER A 216 -4.01 -10.12 11.78
N VAL A 217 -3.44 -11.32 11.89
CA VAL A 217 -4.04 -12.47 12.55
C VAL A 217 -3.24 -12.84 13.78
N VAL A 218 -3.92 -12.93 14.92
CA VAL A 218 -3.32 -13.45 16.15
C VAL A 218 -3.71 -14.90 16.35
N ILE A 219 -2.74 -15.76 16.67
CA ILE A 219 -3.03 -17.14 17.08
C ILE A 219 -2.99 -17.21 18.60
N ALA A 220 -4.10 -17.64 19.22
CA ALA A 220 -4.27 -17.78 20.67
C ALA A 220 -4.67 -19.23 21.04
N GLY A 221 -4.50 -19.60 22.31
CA GLY A 221 -4.91 -20.91 22.84
C GLY A 221 -3.96 -21.51 23.86
N ALA A 222 -4.41 -22.53 24.58
CA ALA A 222 -3.62 -23.27 25.56
C ALA A 222 -2.32 -23.87 24.98
N PRO A 223 -1.31 -24.19 25.83
CA PRO A 223 -0.18 -25.02 25.44
C PRO A 223 -0.64 -26.33 24.78
N ASN A 224 0.07 -26.79 23.75
CA ASN A 224 -0.25 -28.02 23.01
C ASN A 224 -1.61 -28.06 22.27
N ALA A 225 -2.34 -26.94 22.21
CA ALA A 225 -3.58 -26.83 21.43
C ALA A 225 -3.34 -26.99 19.91
N GLY A 226 -2.11 -26.75 19.43
CA GLY A 226 -1.72 -26.88 18.02
C GLY A 226 -1.36 -25.58 17.33
N LYS A 227 -1.08 -24.49 18.07
CA LYS A 227 -0.71 -23.18 17.50
C LYS A 227 0.45 -23.23 16.50
N SER A 228 1.57 -23.86 16.85
CA SER A 228 2.72 -23.99 15.94
C SER A 228 2.42 -24.90 14.75
N SER A 229 1.58 -25.93 14.94
CA SER A 229 1.11 -26.77 13.84
C SER A 229 0.24 -25.98 12.87
N LEU A 230 -0.57 -25.03 13.37
CA LEU A 230 -1.40 -24.15 12.55
C LEU A 230 -0.53 -23.21 11.72
N LEU A 231 0.45 -22.56 12.36
CA LEU A 231 1.40 -21.70 11.65
C LEU A 231 2.11 -22.47 10.52
N ASN A 232 2.61 -23.67 10.80
CA ASN A 232 3.27 -24.50 9.79
C ASN A 232 2.32 -24.94 8.67
N ALA A 233 1.09 -25.34 9.02
CA ALA A 233 0.08 -25.77 8.04
C ALA A 233 -0.34 -24.62 7.11
N LEU A 234 -0.40 -23.38 7.62
CA LEU A 234 -0.69 -22.20 6.82
C LEU A 234 0.54 -21.72 6.02
N SER A 235 1.74 -21.81 6.59
CA SER A 235 2.99 -21.38 5.94
C SER A 235 3.46 -22.33 4.83
N GLY A 236 3.19 -23.63 4.99
CA GLY A 236 3.70 -24.67 4.09
C GLY A 236 3.01 -24.74 2.72
N ALA A 237 2.06 -23.85 2.43
CA ALA A 237 1.21 -23.99 1.26
C ALA A 237 1.37 -22.93 0.17
N ASP A 238 2.07 -21.83 0.44
CA ASP A 238 2.54 -20.84 -0.55
C ASP A 238 3.43 -19.85 0.20
N THR A 239 4.69 -20.22 0.41
CA THR A 239 5.64 -19.35 1.12
C THR A 239 6.02 -18.17 0.22
N ALA A 240 5.81 -16.96 0.72
CA ALA A 240 6.48 -15.78 0.20
C ALA A 240 7.99 -15.98 0.35
N ILE A 241 8.73 -15.62 -0.69
CA ILE A 241 10.19 -15.53 -0.66
C ILE A 241 10.54 -14.51 0.45
N VAL A 242 11.00 -15.03 1.59
CA VAL A 242 11.64 -14.21 2.62
C VAL A 242 12.89 -13.62 1.96
N THR A 243 12.98 -12.30 1.90
CA THR A 243 14.24 -11.67 1.50
C THR A 243 15.19 -11.78 2.69
N ASP A 244 16.23 -12.60 2.53
CA ASP A 244 17.35 -12.71 3.45
C ASP A 244 18.20 -11.42 3.39
N ILE A 245 17.68 -10.31 3.91
CA ILE A 245 18.52 -9.13 4.21
C ILE A 245 18.96 -9.27 5.67
N PRO A 246 20.25 -9.54 5.95
CA PRO A 246 20.74 -9.62 7.31
C PRO A 246 20.63 -8.24 7.97
N GLY A 247 19.72 -8.09 8.93
CA GLY A 247 19.57 -6.86 9.72
C GLY A 247 18.15 -6.41 10.06
N THR A 248 17.10 -6.99 9.48
CA THR A 248 15.70 -6.57 9.72
C THR A 248 14.91 -7.47 10.67
N THR A 249 15.47 -8.58 11.14
CA THR A 249 14.78 -9.59 11.96
C THR A 249 15.24 -9.58 13.42
N ARG A 250 15.00 -8.46 14.13
CA ARG A 250 15.06 -8.43 15.60
C ARG A 250 13.69 -8.51 16.28
N ASP A 251 12.61 -8.57 15.52
CA ASP A 251 11.25 -8.74 16.03
C ASP A 251 10.78 -10.19 15.87
N LEU A 252 11.16 -11.05 16.82
CA LEU A 252 10.78 -12.48 16.93
C LEU A 252 9.27 -12.74 17.16
N LEU A 253 8.37 -11.80 16.85
CA LEU A 253 6.95 -11.85 17.26
C LEU A 253 5.93 -11.94 16.10
N HIS A 254 6.36 -11.87 14.84
CA HIS A 254 5.45 -11.98 13.70
C HIS A 254 6.04 -12.76 12.52
N SER A 255 5.16 -13.34 11.72
CA SER A 255 5.47 -14.11 10.51
C SER A 255 4.51 -13.70 9.40
N ASP A 256 5.05 -13.22 8.28
CA ASP A 256 4.25 -12.86 7.10
C ASP A 256 4.10 -14.09 6.20
N ILE A 257 2.86 -14.51 5.94
CA ILE A 257 2.51 -15.66 5.10
C ILE A 257 1.51 -15.25 4.02
N GLN A 258 1.18 -16.17 3.11
CA GLN A 258 0.14 -15.95 2.11
C GLN A 258 -0.85 -17.11 2.04
N ILE A 259 -2.12 -16.76 1.79
CA ILE A 259 -3.19 -17.72 1.52
C ILE A 259 -3.89 -17.29 0.23
N ASP A 260 -3.72 -18.03 -0.85
CA ASP A 260 -4.29 -17.74 -2.18
C ASP A 260 -4.05 -16.28 -2.65
N GLY A 261 -2.86 -15.77 -2.34
CA GLY A 261 -2.46 -14.40 -2.64
C GLY A 261 -3.04 -13.31 -1.72
N LEU A 262 -3.70 -13.66 -0.62
CA LEU A 262 -3.97 -12.73 0.48
C LEU A 262 -2.73 -12.72 1.41
N PRO A 263 -2.07 -11.56 1.63
CA PRO A 263 -1.03 -11.46 2.65
C PRO A 263 -1.66 -11.53 4.05
N LEU A 264 -1.10 -12.37 4.92
CA LEU A 264 -1.46 -12.45 6.34
C LEU A 264 -0.22 -12.18 7.18
N ARG A 265 -0.37 -11.32 8.18
CA ARG A 265 0.63 -11.13 9.22
C ARG A 265 0.20 -11.91 10.44
N ILE A 266 0.86 -13.04 10.70
CA ILE A 266 0.60 -13.86 11.88
C ILE A 266 1.43 -13.33 13.04
N ILE A 267 0.76 -12.95 14.12
CA ILE A 267 1.38 -12.56 15.39
C ILE A 267 1.32 -13.78 16.32
N ASP A 268 2.48 -14.33 16.68
CA ASP A 268 2.53 -15.47 17.58
C ASP A 268 2.50 -15.00 19.04
N THR A 269 1.45 -15.42 19.77
CA THR A 269 1.29 -15.12 21.20
C THR A 269 2.00 -16.12 22.10
N ALA A 270 2.65 -17.16 21.54
CA ALA A 270 3.34 -18.19 22.32
C ALA A 270 4.44 -17.63 23.27
N GLY A 271 4.88 -16.37 23.06
CA GLY A 271 5.79 -15.63 23.94
C GLY A 271 5.13 -14.70 24.98
N ILE A 272 3.80 -14.57 25.02
CA ILE A 272 3.11 -13.69 26.00
C ILE A 272 2.94 -14.45 27.32
N ARG A 273 4.04 -14.67 28.05
CA ARG A 273 3.98 -15.13 29.44
C ARG A 273 4.18 -13.95 30.37
N ASN A 274 3.46 -13.90 31.48
CA ASN A 274 3.83 -13.00 32.58
C ASN A 274 5.21 -13.44 33.08
N SER A 275 6.22 -12.62 32.85
CA SER A 275 7.58 -12.78 33.35
C SER A 275 7.91 -11.62 34.26
N ASP A 276 8.74 -11.86 35.27
CA ASP A 276 9.25 -10.84 36.18
C ASP A 276 10.39 -10.02 35.56
N ASP A 277 10.89 -10.40 34.38
CA ASP A 277 11.92 -9.66 33.64
C ASP A 277 11.32 -8.38 32.99
N PRO A 278 11.85 -7.18 33.29
CA PRO A 278 11.38 -5.92 32.71
C PRO A 278 11.43 -5.88 31.16
N VAL A 279 12.30 -6.62 30.49
CA VAL A 279 12.36 -6.70 29.01
C VAL A 279 11.20 -7.55 28.48
N GLU A 280 10.92 -8.68 29.11
CA GLU A 280 9.81 -9.57 28.72
C GLU A 280 8.44 -8.95 29.05
N ARG A 281 8.33 -8.17 30.14
CA ARG A 281 7.12 -7.38 30.45
C ARG A 281 6.77 -6.37 29.37
N GLU A 282 7.78 -5.69 28.82
CA GLU A 282 7.58 -4.78 27.68
C GLU A 282 7.18 -5.55 26.42
N GLY A 283 7.74 -6.76 26.22
CA GLY A 283 7.30 -7.70 25.17
C GLY A 283 5.82 -8.09 25.30
N VAL A 284 5.37 -8.44 26.50
CA VAL A 284 3.96 -8.76 26.82
C VAL A 284 3.04 -7.57 26.62
N ARG A 285 3.45 -6.37 27.07
CA ARG A 285 2.68 -5.14 26.90
C ARG A 285 2.49 -4.81 25.41
N ARG A 286 3.57 -4.85 24.63
CA ARG A 286 3.52 -4.66 23.17
C ARG A 286 2.68 -5.72 22.48
N ALA A 287 2.82 -6.98 22.87
CA ALA A 287 2.02 -8.05 22.30
C ALA A 287 0.52 -7.90 22.61
N ARG A 288 0.15 -7.43 23.81
CA ARG A 288 -1.24 -7.04 24.17
C ARG A 288 -1.74 -5.83 23.38
N GLU A 289 -0.90 -4.82 23.16
CA GLU A 289 -1.24 -3.66 22.30
C GLU A 289 -1.44 -4.08 20.84
N GLN A 290 -0.65 -5.03 20.34
CA GLN A 290 -0.78 -5.59 19.00
C GLN A 290 -2.02 -6.50 18.89
N LEU A 291 -2.34 -7.27 19.94
CA LEU A 291 -3.58 -8.05 20.06
C LEU A 291 -4.83 -7.17 19.93
N GLY A 292 -4.85 -6.00 20.57
CA GLY A 292 -5.96 -5.03 20.45
C GLY A 292 -6.07 -4.37 19.07
N ARG A 293 -5.08 -4.54 18.20
CA ARG A 293 -5.05 -4.02 16.83
C ARG A 293 -5.22 -5.12 15.76
N ALA A 294 -5.35 -6.38 16.17
CA ALA A 294 -5.52 -7.48 15.25
C ALA A 294 -6.89 -7.44 14.58
N ASP A 295 -6.92 -7.77 13.29
CA ASP A 295 -8.18 -7.87 12.53
C ASP A 295 -8.97 -9.14 12.90
N LEU A 296 -8.25 -10.19 13.34
CA LEU A 296 -8.81 -11.49 13.68
C LEU A 296 -7.96 -12.21 14.73
N VAL A 297 -8.62 -12.86 15.68
CA VAL A 297 -7.99 -13.86 16.56
C VAL A 297 -8.44 -15.27 16.16
N LEU A 298 -7.48 -16.14 15.87
CA LEU A 298 -7.66 -17.58 15.74
C LEU A 298 -7.41 -18.24 17.10
N TRP A 299 -8.48 -18.58 17.81
CA TRP A 299 -8.39 -19.27 19.09
C TRP A 299 -8.40 -20.78 18.88
N VAL A 300 -7.22 -21.39 18.97
CA VAL A 300 -7.01 -22.83 18.81
C VAL A 300 -7.21 -23.54 20.15
N TYR A 301 -8.04 -24.58 20.16
CA TYR A 301 -8.20 -25.46 21.33
C TYR A 301 -8.27 -26.93 20.92
N ASP A 302 -7.99 -27.81 21.87
CA ASP A 302 -8.01 -29.26 21.69
C ASP A 302 -9.44 -29.80 21.79
N ALA A 303 -9.94 -30.46 20.74
CA ALA A 303 -11.28 -31.03 20.69
C ALA A 303 -11.57 -32.04 21.82
N THR A 304 -10.54 -32.65 22.40
CA THR A 304 -10.67 -33.60 23.52
C THR A 304 -10.84 -32.92 24.88
N GLN A 305 -10.42 -31.66 25.01
CA GLN A 305 -10.46 -30.92 26.27
C GLN A 305 -11.45 -29.74 26.26
N GLY A 306 -11.85 -29.29 25.07
CA GLY A 306 -12.71 -28.13 24.90
C GLY A 306 -11.94 -26.80 25.02
N PRO A 307 -12.64 -25.67 24.85
CA PRO A 307 -12.05 -24.33 24.94
C PRO A 307 -11.64 -24.01 26.38
N ASP A 308 -10.44 -23.46 26.56
CA ASP A 308 -9.90 -23.11 27.87
C ASP A 308 -10.36 -21.72 28.35
N THR A 309 -10.75 -21.61 29.62
CA THR A 309 -11.28 -20.37 30.21
C THR A 309 -10.23 -19.27 30.36
N GLU A 310 -8.96 -19.64 30.50
CA GLU A 310 -7.84 -18.68 30.62
C GLU A 310 -7.63 -17.91 29.32
N THR A 311 -7.57 -18.60 28.17
CA THR A 311 -7.49 -17.94 26.87
C THR A 311 -8.73 -17.09 26.65
N ALA A 312 -9.94 -17.60 26.94
CA ALA A 312 -11.19 -16.85 26.80
C ALA A 312 -11.15 -15.50 27.54
N ALA A 313 -10.64 -15.49 28.78
CA ALA A 313 -10.52 -14.28 29.60
C ALA A 313 -9.42 -13.31 29.12
N SER A 314 -8.48 -13.79 28.31
CA SER A 314 -7.36 -12.99 27.78
C SER A 314 -7.67 -12.32 26.43
N LEU A 315 -8.77 -12.71 25.77
CA LEU A 315 -9.14 -12.17 24.48
C LEU A 315 -9.64 -10.73 24.61
N PRO A 316 -9.16 -9.79 23.78
CA PRO A 316 -9.60 -8.40 23.82
C PRO A 316 -11.07 -8.26 23.41
N GLU A 317 -11.80 -7.41 24.12
CA GLU A 317 -13.17 -7.05 23.76
C GLU A 317 -13.21 -6.31 22.40
N GLY A 318 -14.20 -6.62 21.57
CA GLY A 318 -14.42 -5.96 20.28
C GLY A 318 -13.59 -6.49 19.11
N VAL A 319 -12.65 -7.42 19.33
CA VAL A 319 -11.90 -8.07 18.24
C VAL A 319 -12.69 -9.29 17.73
N ARG A 320 -12.69 -9.49 16.41
CA ARG A 320 -13.33 -10.66 15.80
C ARG A 320 -12.57 -11.93 16.19
N VAL A 321 -13.28 -12.94 16.70
CA VAL A 321 -12.69 -14.23 17.10
C VAL A 321 -13.24 -15.34 16.22
N THR A 322 -12.36 -16.23 15.78
CA THR A 322 -12.71 -17.52 15.17
C THR A 322 -12.10 -18.63 15.99
N ARG A 323 -12.94 -19.56 16.44
CA ARG A 323 -12.53 -20.71 17.23
C ARG A 323 -12.08 -21.82 16.29
N LEU A 324 -10.92 -22.41 16.56
CA LEU A 324 -10.37 -23.54 15.83
C LEU A 324 -10.36 -24.75 16.76
N ARG A 325 -11.34 -25.63 16.58
CA ARG A 325 -11.45 -26.89 17.29
C ARG A 325 -10.53 -27.91 16.61
N ASN A 326 -9.31 -28.01 17.11
CA ASN A 326 -8.25 -28.84 16.55
C ASN A 326 -8.30 -30.28 17.12
N LYS A 327 -7.62 -31.22 16.45
CA LYS A 327 -7.49 -32.65 16.83
C LYS A 327 -8.79 -33.45 16.73
N ILE A 328 -9.65 -33.12 15.76
CA ILE A 328 -10.88 -33.88 15.51
C ILE A 328 -10.62 -35.34 15.11
N ASP A 329 -9.40 -35.65 14.65
CA ASP A 329 -8.92 -37.03 14.42
C ASP A 329 -9.00 -37.89 15.69
N LEU A 330 -8.90 -37.29 16.88
CA LEU A 330 -9.00 -37.99 18.16
C LEU A 330 -10.44 -38.16 18.65
N THR A 331 -11.37 -37.33 18.18
CA THR A 331 -12.78 -37.33 18.62
C THR A 331 -13.73 -37.95 17.61
N GLY A 332 -13.26 -38.24 16.38
CA GLY A 332 -14.08 -38.77 15.29
C GLY A 332 -15.11 -37.78 14.74
N VAL A 333 -14.91 -36.47 14.96
CA VAL A 333 -15.80 -35.43 14.45
C VAL A 333 -15.39 -35.07 13.03
N GLU A 334 -16.35 -34.87 12.13
CA GLU A 334 -16.05 -34.45 10.77
C GLU A 334 -15.66 -32.97 10.70
N PRO A 335 -14.77 -32.58 9.78
CA PRO A 335 -14.43 -31.17 9.57
C PRO A 335 -15.66 -30.38 9.15
N GLY A 336 -15.78 -29.15 9.67
CA GLY A 336 -16.94 -28.31 9.40
C GLY A 336 -16.75 -26.90 9.92
N ILE A 337 -17.63 -26.01 9.46
CA ILE A 337 -17.74 -24.63 9.94
C ILE A 337 -19.14 -24.46 10.56
N ASP A 338 -19.17 -23.89 11.76
CA ASP A 338 -20.39 -23.53 12.48
C ASP A 338 -20.41 -22.01 12.69
N GLU A 339 -21.46 -21.35 12.21
CA GLU A 339 -21.66 -19.90 12.29
C GLU A 339 -22.75 -19.56 13.33
N GLY A 340 -22.60 -20.06 14.55
CA GLY A 340 -23.53 -19.79 15.65
C GLY A 340 -23.53 -18.33 16.16
N GLU A 341 -24.51 -17.99 16.99
CA GLU A 341 -24.81 -16.61 17.47
C GLU A 341 -23.69 -15.92 18.29
N GLY A 342 -22.56 -16.59 18.57
CA GLY A 342 -21.47 -16.05 19.41
C GLY A 342 -20.10 -15.91 18.75
N ALA A 343 -19.71 -16.83 17.86
CA ALA A 343 -18.44 -16.81 17.12
C ALA A 343 -18.44 -17.91 16.04
N THR A 344 -17.75 -17.69 14.92
CA THR A 344 -17.47 -18.75 13.95
C THR A 344 -16.54 -19.80 14.57
N GLU A 345 -16.91 -21.07 14.51
CA GLU A 345 -16.09 -22.21 14.92
C GLU A 345 -15.76 -23.11 13.72
N ILE A 346 -14.50 -23.50 13.58
CA ILE A 346 -14.01 -24.39 12.53
C ILE A 346 -13.41 -25.64 13.19
N ALA A 347 -14.01 -26.79 12.90
CA ALA A 347 -13.52 -28.10 13.31
C ALA A 347 -12.51 -28.62 12.28
N LEU A 348 -11.29 -28.90 12.72
CA LEU A 348 -10.19 -29.30 11.84
C LEU A 348 -9.18 -30.26 12.51
N SER A 349 -8.39 -30.95 11.69
CA SER A 349 -7.20 -31.67 12.15
C SER A 349 -5.97 -31.09 11.45
N LEU A 350 -5.15 -30.34 12.19
CA LEU A 350 -3.88 -29.81 11.67
C LEU A 350 -2.88 -30.91 11.34
N ARG A 351 -2.99 -32.07 12.01
CA ARG A 351 -2.11 -33.21 11.80
C ARG A 351 -2.40 -33.93 10.48
N GLU A 352 -3.68 -34.15 10.18
CA GLU A 352 -4.12 -34.83 8.96
C GLU A 352 -4.39 -33.85 7.80
N GLY A 353 -4.38 -32.54 8.06
CA GLY A 353 -4.71 -31.50 7.08
C GLY A 353 -6.20 -31.35 6.78
N ARG A 354 -7.08 -32.12 7.46
CA ARG A 354 -8.54 -32.07 7.26
C ARG A 354 -9.11 -30.75 7.77
N GLY A 355 -9.96 -30.10 6.97
CA GLY A 355 -10.61 -28.83 7.32
C GLY A 355 -9.74 -27.58 7.13
N LEU A 356 -8.47 -27.71 6.69
CA LEU A 356 -7.63 -26.56 6.40
C LEU A 356 -8.19 -25.67 5.27
N GLU A 357 -8.84 -26.26 4.28
CA GLU A 357 -9.46 -25.49 3.19
C GLU A 357 -10.61 -24.62 3.68
N LEU A 358 -11.41 -25.11 4.64
CA LEU A 358 -12.47 -24.32 5.27
C LEU A 358 -11.90 -23.10 5.99
N LEU A 359 -10.75 -23.27 6.66
CA LEU A 359 -10.05 -22.16 7.30
C LEU A 359 -9.55 -21.14 6.27
N ARG A 360 -9.02 -21.58 5.11
CA ARG A 360 -8.59 -20.66 4.05
C ARG A 360 -9.73 -19.85 3.48
N GLU A 361 -10.84 -20.51 3.14
CA GLU A 361 -12.04 -19.85 2.63
C GLU A 361 -12.60 -18.85 3.66
N HIS A 362 -12.63 -19.23 4.93
CA HIS A 362 -13.02 -18.33 6.00
C HIS A 362 -12.10 -17.10 6.11
N LEU A 363 -10.78 -17.29 6.09
CA LEU A 363 -9.82 -16.18 6.15
C LEU A 363 -9.97 -15.23 4.93
N LYS A 364 -10.24 -15.77 3.74
CA LYS A 364 -10.56 -14.97 2.55
C LYS A 364 -11.86 -14.19 2.72
N ALA A 365 -12.90 -14.80 3.29
CA ALA A 365 -14.16 -14.14 3.57
C ALA A 365 -14.00 -13.02 4.60
N VAL A 366 -13.24 -13.24 5.68
CA VAL A 366 -12.94 -12.22 6.71
C VAL A 366 -12.18 -11.04 6.11
N ALA A 367 -11.21 -11.30 5.23
CA ALA A 367 -10.47 -10.26 4.52
C ALA A 367 -11.32 -9.52 3.46
N GLY A 368 -12.55 -9.96 3.20
CA GLY A 368 -13.45 -9.34 2.21
C GLY A 368 -13.06 -9.63 0.77
N VAL A 369 -12.42 -10.78 0.52
CA VAL A 369 -11.80 -11.13 -0.77
C VAL A 369 -12.78 -11.80 -1.76
N GLY A 370 -13.96 -12.24 -1.28
CA GLY A 370 -14.87 -13.13 -2.02
C GLY A 370 -15.71 -12.52 -3.15
N ALA A 371 -15.99 -11.21 -3.14
CA ALA A 371 -16.72 -10.52 -4.22
C ALA A 371 -15.86 -9.35 -4.72
N ARG A 372 -15.13 -9.56 -5.81
CA ARG A 372 -14.23 -8.54 -6.35
C ARG A 372 -14.87 -7.92 -7.61
N PRO A 373 -15.14 -6.61 -7.63
CA PRO A 373 -15.48 -5.93 -8.86
C PRO A 373 -14.26 -5.88 -9.81
N GLU A 374 -14.52 -5.97 -11.11
CA GLU A 374 -13.52 -5.65 -12.13
C GLU A 374 -13.00 -4.22 -11.91
N GLY A 375 -11.68 -4.02 -11.99
CA GLY A 375 -11.07 -2.69 -11.83
C GLY A 375 -10.78 -2.26 -10.38
N ALA A 376 -10.76 -3.18 -9.41
CA ALA A 376 -10.28 -2.91 -8.06
C ALA A 376 -8.84 -2.35 -8.06
N PHE A 377 -8.53 -1.53 -7.05
CA PHE A 377 -7.28 -0.79 -6.90
C PHE A 377 -6.74 -0.85 -5.47
N THR A 378 -5.46 -0.56 -5.27
CA THR A 378 -4.90 -0.35 -3.93
C THR A 378 -5.25 1.03 -3.38
N ALA A 379 -5.36 1.12 -2.06
CA ALA A 379 -5.47 2.38 -1.34
C ALA A 379 -4.62 2.32 -0.06
N ARG A 380 -4.31 3.48 0.49
CA ARG A 380 -3.57 3.67 1.74
C ARG A 380 -4.48 4.32 2.78
N ARG A 381 -4.11 4.23 4.06
CA ARG A 381 -4.85 4.87 5.16
C ARG A 381 -5.15 6.36 4.90
N ARG A 382 -4.18 7.12 4.37
CA ARG A 382 -4.36 8.54 4.03
C ARG A 382 -5.51 8.77 3.04
N HIS A 383 -5.68 7.87 2.08
CA HIS A 383 -6.75 7.97 1.08
C HIS A 383 -8.11 7.75 1.74
N LEU A 384 -8.18 6.80 2.67
CA LEU A 384 -9.40 6.53 3.44
C LEU A 384 -9.77 7.71 4.32
N ASP A 385 -8.78 8.33 4.96
CA ASP A 385 -8.99 9.50 5.80
C ASP A 385 -9.49 10.70 4.98
N ALA A 386 -8.87 10.96 3.82
CA ALA A 386 -9.32 11.98 2.87
C ALA A 386 -10.74 11.72 2.33
N LEU A 387 -11.06 10.48 1.97
CA LEU A 387 -12.42 10.09 1.54
C LEU A 387 -13.46 10.27 2.66
N ARG A 388 -13.11 9.94 3.92
CA ARG A 388 -14.00 10.14 5.07
C ARG A 388 -14.22 11.62 5.36
N GLN A 389 -13.17 12.44 5.28
CA GLN A 389 -13.29 13.89 5.45
C GLN A 389 -14.16 14.50 4.34
N GLY A 390 -13.92 14.12 3.09
CA GLY A 390 -14.75 14.54 1.96
C GLY A 390 -16.22 14.12 2.13
N LEU A 391 -16.47 12.87 2.52
CA LEU A 391 -17.82 12.38 2.79
C LEU A 391 -18.50 13.15 3.93
N ALA A 392 -17.80 13.42 5.03
CA ALA A 392 -18.34 14.15 6.16
C ALA A 392 -18.75 15.59 5.78
N ALA A 393 -17.93 16.26 4.97
CA ALA A 393 -18.23 17.58 4.43
C ALA A 393 -19.44 17.56 3.48
N LEU A 394 -19.53 16.56 2.58
CA LEU A 394 -20.71 16.38 1.72
C LEU A 394 -21.99 16.13 2.53
N GLU A 395 -21.92 15.31 3.57
CA GLU A 395 -23.06 15.06 4.46
C GLU A 395 -23.43 16.32 5.28
N SER A 396 -22.44 17.15 5.62
CA SER A 396 -22.67 18.46 6.25
C SER A 396 -23.37 19.42 5.30
N ALA A 397 -22.91 19.53 4.05
CA ALA A 397 -23.56 20.30 2.99
C ALA A 397 -25.02 19.86 2.79
N ALA A 398 -25.29 18.55 2.75
CA ALA A 398 -26.65 18.02 2.62
C ALA A 398 -27.55 18.39 3.81
N ARG A 399 -27.03 18.37 5.04
CA ARG A 399 -27.76 18.84 6.23
C ARG A 399 -28.04 20.34 6.18
N ALA A 400 -27.05 21.15 5.81
CA ALA A 400 -27.18 22.60 5.69
C ALA A 400 -28.23 22.97 4.62
N GLN A 401 -28.20 22.29 3.47
CA GLN A 401 -29.18 22.46 2.40
C GLN A 401 -30.60 22.10 2.86
N ALA A 402 -30.77 20.98 3.58
CA ALA A 402 -32.07 20.55 4.07
C ALA A 402 -32.64 21.48 5.16
N ALA A 403 -31.78 22.11 5.95
CA ALA A 403 -32.17 23.04 7.01
C ALA A 403 -32.30 24.49 6.53
N GLY A 404 -31.98 24.79 5.26
CA GLY A 404 -32.08 26.15 4.70
C GLY A 404 -31.11 27.15 5.33
N VAL A 405 -29.96 26.71 5.82
CA VAL A 405 -29.01 27.52 6.63
C VAL A 405 -28.16 28.50 5.77
N GLY A 406 -28.53 28.68 4.50
CA GLY A 406 -27.86 29.58 3.56
C GLY A 406 -26.89 28.87 2.60
N ALA A 407 -26.91 29.30 1.33
CA ALA A 407 -26.09 28.73 0.25
C ALA A 407 -24.57 28.89 0.45
N GLU A 408 -24.14 29.92 1.20
CA GLU A 408 -22.73 30.14 1.53
C GLU A 408 -22.13 28.99 2.34
N LEU A 409 -22.87 28.47 3.33
CA LEU A 409 -22.41 27.35 4.14
C LEU A 409 -22.30 26.07 3.31
N VAL A 410 -23.26 25.84 2.41
CA VAL A 410 -23.21 24.73 1.45
C VAL A 410 -21.97 24.87 0.56
N ALA A 411 -21.68 26.07 0.05
CA ALA A 411 -20.52 26.33 -0.81
C ALA A 411 -19.20 26.05 -0.09
N GLU A 412 -19.08 26.44 1.18
CA GLU A 412 -17.89 26.19 2.00
C GLU A 412 -17.69 24.69 2.27
N GLU A 413 -18.75 23.96 2.61
CA GLU A 413 -18.66 22.50 2.82
C GLU A 413 -18.27 21.76 1.54
N LEU A 414 -18.78 22.19 0.38
CA LEU A 414 -18.34 21.66 -0.92
C LEU A 414 -16.87 22.00 -1.21
N HIS A 415 -16.38 23.16 -0.79
CA HIS A 415 -14.96 23.53 -0.92
C HIS A 415 -14.07 22.61 -0.07
N LEU A 416 -14.45 22.35 1.19
CA LEU A 416 -13.76 21.41 2.08
C LEU A 416 -13.73 19.99 1.50
N ALA A 417 -14.86 19.52 0.96
CA ALA A 417 -14.93 18.23 0.28
C ALA A 417 -13.96 18.16 -0.92
N GLN A 418 -13.88 19.23 -1.72
CA GLN A 418 -13.01 19.26 -2.90
C GLN A 418 -11.54 19.22 -2.51
N ARG A 419 -11.16 19.94 -1.46
CA ARG A 419 -9.79 19.94 -0.96
C ARG A 419 -9.38 18.56 -0.47
N ALA A 420 -10.21 17.94 0.37
CA ALA A 420 -9.96 16.60 0.91
C ALA A 420 -9.82 15.55 -0.22
N LEU A 421 -10.73 15.54 -1.20
CA LEU A 421 -10.65 14.60 -2.32
C LEU A 421 -9.45 14.89 -3.25
N GLY A 422 -9.13 16.16 -3.48
CA GLY A 422 -8.01 16.58 -4.33
C GLY A 422 -6.62 16.35 -3.71
N GLU A 423 -6.52 16.23 -2.38
CA GLU A 423 -5.30 15.79 -1.69
C GLU A 423 -4.89 14.35 -2.05
N ILE A 424 -5.83 13.51 -2.52
CA ILE A 424 -5.53 12.12 -2.90
C ILE A 424 -4.63 12.08 -4.14
N THR A 425 -4.98 12.84 -5.18
CA THR A 425 -4.26 12.90 -6.46
C THR A 425 -3.09 13.89 -6.46
N GLY A 426 -2.92 14.68 -5.40
CA GLY A 426 -1.81 15.62 -5.30
C GLY A 426 -2.13 17.05 -5.74
N ARG A 427 -3.39 17.37 -6.07
CA ARG A 427 -3.78 18.70 -6.57
C ARG A 427 -3.72 19.80 -5.50
N PHE A 428 -3.85 19.43 -4.22
CA PHE A 428 -3.82 20.35 -3.06
C PHE A 428 -2.91 19.83 -1.94
N THR A 429 -1.66 19.46 -2.24
CA THR A 429 -0.76 18.79 -1.28
C THR A 429 0.33 19.72 -0.73
N SER A 430 0.68 19.57 0.55
CA SER A 430 1.78 20.29 1.19
C SER A 430 3.14 19.63 0.91
N GLU A 431 4.21 20.43 0.89
CA GLU A 431 5.59 19.94 0.72
C GLU A 431 5.99 18.93 1.83
N ASP A 432 5.54 19.15 3.07
CA ASP A 432 5.78 18.23 4.19
C ASP A 432 5.19 16.84 3.96
N LEU A 433 3.99 16.77 3.38
CA LEU A 433 3.33 15.50 3.08
C LEU A 433 4.05 14.77 1.94
N LEU A 434 4.47 15.50 0.90
CA LEU A 434 5.29 14.94 -0.19
C LEU A 434 6.60 14.37 0.35
N GLY A 435 7.29 15.15 1.19
CA GLY A 435 8.54 14.72 1.83
C GLY A 435 8.38 13.42 2.62
N ARG A 436 7.30 13.30 3.42
CA ARG A 436 6.99 12.06 4.17
C ARG A 436 6.71 10.88 3.24
N ILE A 437 5.91 11.06 2.20
CA ILE A 437 5.57 10.01 1.25
C ILE A 437 6.83 9.47 0.57
N PHE A 438 7.62 10.33 -0.08
CA PHE A 438 8.78 9.88 -0.86
C PHE A 438 9.94 9.42 0.02
N SER A 439 10.07 9.90 1.26
CA SER A 439 11.09 9.41 2.20
C SER A 439 10.95 7.92 2.55
N SER A 440 9.74 7.35 2.41
CA SER A 440 9.48 5.93 2.65
C SER A 440 9.84 5.02 1.46
N PHE A 441 10.18 5.58 0.30
CA PHE A 441 10.49 4.83 -0.91
C PHE A 441 11.96 4.41 -0.92
N CYS A 442 12.32 3.42 -1.74
CA CYS A 442 13.73 3.06 -1.92
C CYS A 442 14.50 4.15 -2.69
N ILE A 443 15.83 4.18 -2.49
CA ILE A 443 16.76 4.96 -3.31
C ILE A 443 16.80 4.36 -4.73
N GLY A 444 16.91 5.21 -5.77
CA GLY A 444 16.90 4.79 -7.18
C GLY A 444 15.52 4.72 -7.83
N LYS A 445 14.47 5.05 -7.06
CA LYS A 445 13.08 5.07 -7.50
C LYS A 445 12.52 6.45 -7.63
#